data_AF-A0AAP0G8Z0-F1
#
_entry.id   AF-A0AAP0G8Z0-F1
#
_cell.length_a   1.000
_cell.length_b   1.000
_cell.length_c   1.000
_cell.angle_alpha   90.00
_cell.angle_beta   90.00
_cell.angle_gamma   90.00
#
_symmetry.space_group_name_H-M   'P 1'
#
loop_
_entity.id
_entity.type
_entity.pdbx_description
1 polymer ?
#
loop_
_entity_poly.entity_id
_entity_poly.type
_entity_poly.pdbx_seq_one_letter_code
_entity_poly.pdbx_strand_id
1 'polypeptide(L)'
;MLILVFFLLLLSATYSIYSNAFLTDYLPVIILFCSGLVRFLRHIILASFHVFEFGLHAFGLSIKAFSFLKRRAKRRTGLAVQPCENGDVYEGELRRGRFHGTGVYYYNTGGMYEGEWIDSKFDGHGVQTWTDGSKYKGHFKKGLSHGFGIYQDHAGVLYAGEWVNGQSHGYGMQTYEDGSCYVGQYKCGLKHGSGHFQFRNGGTHGGEYFAGKMHGFGVYRYSNGQRYEGAWCEGNRKGLGMCSSTYGEPQSGLWDDEFLEISSFAVNNTRVLDAVQTNQLLLFHSQAARTAAEKAYNIPRVDDMVNRAVVAAENAANAAAIASSMAIQMEQRDRWVEHDLPMQMV
;
A
#
# COMPACT_ATOMS: atom_id res chain seq x y z
N MET A 1 -44.67 3.13 -6.78
CA MET A 1 -44.47 3.74 -8.12
C MET A 1 -45.62 4.67 -8.54
N LEU A 2 -46.90 4.29 -8.43
CA LEU A 2 -48.03 5.13 -8.86
C LEU A 2 -48.13 6.52 -8.18
N ILE A 3 -47.77 6.64 -6.90
CA ILE A 3 -47.83 7.92 -6.17
C ILE A 3 -46.75 8.91 -6.65
N LEU A 4 -45.56 8.41 -7.01
CA LEU A 4 -44.46 9.25 -7.51
C LEU A 4 -44.75 9.79 -8.91
N VAL A 5 -45.41 8.98 -9.76
CA VAL A 5 -45.84 9.38 -11.10
C VAL A 5 -46.97 10.41 -11.03
N PHE A 6 -47.90 10.28 -10.08
CA PHE A 6 -48.96 11.27 -9.86
C PHE A 6 -48.40 12.62 -9.36
N PHE A 7 -47.39 12.59 -8.48
CA PHE A 7 -46.72 13.81 -7.99
C PHE A 7 -45.93 14.54 -9.08
N LEU A 8 -45.23 13.80 -9.95
CA LEU A 8 -44.48 14.38 -11.07
C LEU A 8 -45.40 14.97 -12.14
N LEU A 9 -46.56 14.35 -12.40
CA LEU A 9 -47.58 14.91 -13.28
C LEU A 9 -48.20 16.20 -12.73
N LEU A 10 -48.46 16.26 -11.41
CA LEU A 10 -48.91 17.49 -10.74
C LEU A 10 -47.86 18.61 -10.77
N LEU A 11 -46.58 18.29 -10.58
CA LEU A 11 -45.48 19.25 -10.71
C LEU A 11 -45.30 19.77 -12.15
N SER A 12 -45.49 18.92 -13.16
CA SER A 12 -45.43 19.33 -14.57
C SER A 12 -46.64 20.20 -14.99
N ALA A 13 -47.85 19.89 -14.50
CA ALA A 13 -49.05 20.65 -14.77
C ALA A 13 -49.03 22.03 -14.09
N THR A 14 -48.40 22.13 -12.92
CA THR A 14 -48.24 23.39 -12.19
C THR A 14 -47.14 24.27 -12.76
N TYR A 15 -46.08 23.70 -13.36
CA TYR A 15 -45.01 24.47 -14.01
C TYR A 15 -45.49 25.21 -15.27
N SER A 16 -46.49 24.68 -15.98
CA SER A 16 -47.00 25.26 -17.24
C SER A 16 -47.96 26.45 -17.07
N ILE A 17 -48.33 26.82 -15.83
CA ILE A 17 -49.32 27.89 -15.56
C ILE A 17 -48.64 29.15 -14.95
N TYR A 18 -47.31 29.21 -14.95
CA TYR A 18 -46.58 30.36 -14.43
C TYR A 18 -46.45 31.49 -15.46
N SER A 19 -47.50 32.29 -15.57
CA SER A 19 -47.37 33.72 -15.87
C SER A 19 -48.13 34.52 -14.81
N ASN A 20 -47.36 35.05 -13.86
CA ASN A 20 -47.57 36.18 -12.94
C ASN A 20 -48.99 36.51 -12.38
N ALA A 21 -48.96 36.79 -11.07
CA ALA A 21 -49.97 37.45 -10.22
C ALA A 21 -51.04 36.59 -9.50
N PHE A 22 -51.10 35.27 -9.69
CA PHE A 22 -52.11 34.43 -9.01
C PHE A 22 -51.63 33.71 -7.73
N LEU A 23 -50.31 33.66 -7.46
CA LEU A 23 -49.76 32.83 -6.37
C LEU A 23 -49.73 33.52 -5.00
N THR A 24 -49.76 34.85 -4.93
CA THR A 24 -49.63 35.56 -3.64
C THR A 24 -50.88 35.44 -2.77
N ASP A 25 -52.07 35.34 -3.38
CA ASP A 25 -53.33 35.33 -2.64
C ASP A 25 -53.71 33.95 -2.11
N TYR A 26 -53.23 32.87 -2.75
CA TYR A 26 -53.57 31.49 -2.37
C TYR A 26 -52.46 30.76 -1.59
N LEU A 27 -51.25 31.33 -1.50
CA LEU A 27 -50.15 30.79 -0.70
C LEU A 27 -50.55 30.49 0.76
N PRO A 28 -51.25 31.37 1.51
CA PRO A 28 -51.65 31.07 2.88
C PRO A 28 -52.67 29.92 2.97
N VAL A 29 -53.55 29.76 1.97
CA VAL A 29 -54.53 28.66 1.91
C VAL A 29 -53.84 27.32 1.66
N ILE A 30 -52.84 27.30 0.77
CA ILE A 30 -52.03 26.10 0.49
C ILE A 30 -51.20 25.71 1.72
N ILE A 31 -50.61 26.69 2.42
CA ILE A 31 -49.85 26.42 3.67
C ILE A 31 -50.78 25.85 4.75
N LEU A 32 -51.99 26.40 4.92
CA LEU A 32 -52.96 25.87 5.87
C LEU A 32 -53.38 24.45 5.51
N PHE A 33 -53.64 24.16 4.23
CA PHE A 33 -53.99 22.82 3.77
C PHE A 33 -52.85 21.81 3.97
N CYS A 34 -51.61 22.18 3.64
CA CYS A 34 -50.43 21.35 3.89
C CYS A 34 -50.21 21.12 5.39
N SER A 35 -50.43 22.13 6.24
CA SER A 35 -50.32 21.98 7.70
C SER A 35 -51.38 21.03 8.27
N GLY A 36 -52.61 21.07 7.74
CA GLY A 36 -53.69 20.15 8.06
C GLY A 36 -53.38 18.72 7.61
N LEU A 37 -52.84 18.57 6.40
CA LEU A 37 -52.45 17.28 5.84
C LEU A 37 -51.30 16.64 6.64
N VAL A 38 -50.30 17.41 7.07
CA VAL A 38 -49.21 16.92 7.93
C VAL A 38 -49.75 16.49 9.30
N ARG A 39 -50.69 17.24 9.89
CA ARG A 39 -51.34 16.85 11.15
C ARG A 39 -52.19 15.59 11.00
N PHE A 40 -52.92 15.46 9.89
CA PHE A 40 -53.72 14.28 9.58
C PHE A 40 -52.86 13.04 9.34
N LEU A 41 -51.79 13.17 8.56
CA LEU A 41 -50.80 12.10 8.36
C LEU A 41 -50.10 11.71 9.65
N ARG A 42 -49.78 12.68 10.52
CA ARG A 42 -49.25 12.40 11.88
C ARG A 42 -50.26 11.60 12.71
N HIS A 43 -51.55 11.93 12.67
CA HIS A 43 -52.57 11.14 13.37
C HIS A 43 -52.73 9.73 12.80
N ILE A 44 -52.64 9.55 11.47
CA ILE A 44 -52.65 8.23 10.86
C ILE A 44 -51.41 7.43 11.27
N ILE A 45 -50.22 8.03 11.26
CA ILE A 45 -48.97 7.34 11.67
C ILE A 45 -49.03 6.96 13.16
N LEU A 46 -49.54 7.85 14.02
CA LEU A 46 -49.71 7.56 15.46
C LEU A 46 -50.79 6.51 15.72
N ALA A 47 -51.88 6.51 14.96
CA ALA A 47 -52.92 5.47 15.02
C ALA A 47 -52.37 4.11 14.55
N SER A 48 -51.57 4.09 13.48
CA SER A 48 -50.86 2.90 13.01
C SER A 48 -49.83 2.39 14.02
N PHE A 49 -49.19 3.29 14.78
CA PHE A 49 -48.28 2.92 15.86
C PHE A 49 -49.03 2.30 17.05
N HIS A 50 -50.22 2.78 17.37
CA HIS A 50 -51.08 2.20 18.41
C HIS A 50 -51.62 0.82 18.02
N VAL A 51 -51.96 0.60 16.74
CA VAL A 51 -52.35 -0.71 16.21
C VAL A 51 -51.15 -1.68 16.20
N PHE A 52 -49.93 -1.17 15.98
CA PHE A 52 -48.70 -1.97 16.04
C PHE A 52 -48.32 -2.38 17.47
N GLU A 53 -48.48 -1.49 18.46
CA GLU A 53 -48.29 -1.84 19.88
C GLU A 53 -49.33 -2.85 20.40
N PHE A 54 -50.60 -2.71 20.01
CA PHE A 54 -51.63 -3.71 20.35
C PHE A 54 -51.36 -5.08 19.72
N GLY A 55 -50.79 -5.11 18.50
CA GLY A 55 -50.36 -6.35 17.85
C GLY A 55 -49.18 -7.05 18.55
N LEU A 56 -48.25 -6.29 19.14
CA LEU A 56 -47.11 -6.85 19.88
C LEU A 56 -47.52 -7.50 21.21
N HIS A 57 -48.57 -6.99 21.86
CA HIS A 57 -49.15 -7.63 23.06
C HIS A 57 -49.92 -8.92 22.73
N ALA A 58 -50.55 -9.01 21.55
CA ALA A 58 -51.28 -10.21 21.10
C ALA A 58 -50.38 -11.38 20.69
N PHE A 59 -49.08 -11.15 20.45
CA PHE A 59 -48.12 -12.17 20.01
C PHE A 59 -47.06 -12.57 21.06
N GLY A 60 -47.22 -12.16 22.33
CA GLY A 60 -46.38 -12.69 23.42
C GLY A 60 -44.87 -12.43 23.27
N LEU A 61 -44.45 -11.48 22.43
CA LEU A 61 -43.06 -11.05 22.34
C LEU A 61 -42.75 -10.18 23.55
N SER A 62 -42.34 -10.84 24.64
CA SER A 62 -41.94 -10.19 25.90
C SER A 62 -40.97 -9.03 25.64
N ILE A 63 -41.16 -7.92 26.35
CA ILE A 63 -40.24 -6.77 26.42
C ILE A 63 -38.78 -7.21 26.69
N LYS A 64 -38.57 -8.43 27.25
CA LYS A 64 -37.26 -9.08 27.37
C LYS A 64 -36.57 -9.34 26.01
N ALA A 65 -37.29 -9.68 24.95
CA ALA A 65 -36.73 -9.85 23.61
C ALA A 65 -36.23 -8.50 23.05
N PHE A 66 -36.93 -7.40 23.35
CA PHE A 66 -36.53 -6.07 22.91
C PHE A 66 -35.34 -5.51 23.70
N SER A 67 -35.23 -5.82 25.00
CA SER A 67 -34.04 -5.50 25.79
C SER A 67 -32.84 -6.38 25.42
N PHE A 68 -33.08 -7.61 24.94
CA PHE A 68 -32.07 -8.49 24.35
C PHE A 68 -31.55 -7.96 23.00
N LEU A 69 -32.45 -7.47 22.12
CA LEU A 69 -32.06 -6.80 20.88
C LEU A 69 -31.38 -5.44 21.09
N LYS A 70 -31.74 -4.68 22.12
CA LYS A 70 -31.04 -3.41 22.47
C LYS A 70 -29.65 -3.61 23.06
N ARG A 71 -29.32 -4.79 23.63
CA ARG A 71 -27.98 -5.08 24.15
C ARG A 71 -26.92 -5.24 23.06
N ARG A 72 -27.31 -5.37 21.78
CA ARG A 72 -26.38 -5.68 20.67
C ARG A 72 -25.81 -4.48 19.89
N ALA A 73 -26.04 -3.25 20.34
CA ALA A 73 -25.47 -2.06 19.70
C ALA A 73 -24.53 -1.23 20.62
N LYS A 74 -24.08 -1.78 21.75
CA LYS A 74 -22.94 -1.18 22.47
C LYS A 74 -21.68 -1.55 21.72
N ARG A 75 -21.25 -0.69 20.80
CA ARG A 75 -20.02 -0.86 20.01
C ARG A 75 -18.88 -1.24 20.96
N ARG A 76 -18.39 -2.47 20.84
CA ARG A 76 -17.37 -3.05 21.73
C ARG A 76 -16.12 -2.16 21.73
N THR A 77 -15.67 -1.77 22.91
CA THR A 77 -14.42 -1.04 23.14
C THR A 77 -13.65 -1.82 24.19
N GLY A 78 -12.33 -1.99 23.99
CA GLY A 78 -11.48 -2.85 24.80
C GLY A 78 -10.99 -4.08 24.03
N LEU A 79 -10.32 -5.00 24.72
CA LEU A 79 -9.78 -6.22 24.15
C LEU A 79 -10.89 -7.20 23.79
N ALA A 80 -10.81 -7.84 22.63
CA ALA A 80 -11.75 -8.86 22.20
C ALA A 80 -11.16 -9.79 21.13
N VAL A 81 -11.67 -11.01 21.10
CA VAL A 81 -11.60 -11.89 19.93
C VAL A 81 -12.82 -11.60 19.05
N GLN A 82 -12.57 -11.27 17.79
CA GLN A 82 -13.58 -10.88 16.83
C GLN A 82 -13.43 -11.72 15.55
N PRO A 83 -14.26 -12.76 15.38
CA PRO A 83 -14.42 -13.44 14.11
C PRO A 83 -14.97 -12.47 13.06
N CYS A 84 -14.39 -12.51 11.87
CA CYS A 84 -14.80 -11.74 10.71
C CYS A 84 -15.72 -12.56 9.81
N GLU A 85 -16.53 -11.90 8.98
CA GLU A 85 -17.50 -12.57 8.09
C GLU A 85 -16.84 -13.47 7.04
N ASN A 86 -15.60 -13.18 6.67
CA ASN A 86 -14.81 -13.93 5.70
C ASN A 86 -14.06 -15.15 6.31
N GLY A 87 -14.27 -15.43 7.59
CA GLY A 87 -13.58 -16.49 8.34
C GLY A 87 -12.26 -16.05 8.96
N ASP A 88 -11.79 -14.83 8.70
CA ASP A 88 -10.60 -14.27 9.36
C ASP A 88 -10.89 -14.01 10.84
N VAL A 89 -9.86 -13.93 11.66
CA VAL A 89 -9.99 -13.68 13.10
C VAL A 89 -9.10 -12.53 13.51
N TYR A 90 -9.69 -11.54 14.17
CA TYR A 90 -8.95 -10.48 14.84
C TYR A 90 -8.92 -10.71 16.34
N GLU A 91 -7.76 -10.51 16.94
CA GLU A 91 -7.55 -10.62 18.37
C GLU A 91 -6.78 -9.39 18.85
N GLY A 92 -7.43 -8.55 19.66
CA GLY A 92 -6.78 -7.37 20.20
C GLY A 92 -7.75 -6.27 20.53
N GLU A 93 -7.26 -5.04 20.47
CA GLU A 93 -8.00 -3.86 20.89
C GLU A 93 -9.08 -3.46 19.88
N LEU A 94 -10.28 -3.17 20.39
CA LEU A 94 -11.39 -2.58 19.66
C LEU A 94 -11.67 -1.18 20.17
N ARG A 95 -12.00 -0.27 19.25
CA ARG A 95 -12.55 1.05 19.57
C ARG A 95 -13.81 1.28 18.78
N ARG A 96 -14.94 1.40 19.48
CA ARG A 96 -16.26 1.59 18.86
C ARG A 96 -16.53 0.52 17.77
N GLY A 97 -16.20 -0.74 18.07
CA GLY A 97 -16.45 -1.89 17.19
C GLY A 97 -15.54 -1.98 15.97
N ARG A 98 -14.45 -1.21 15.92
CA ARG A 98 -13.42 -1.27 14.87
C ARG A 98 -12.09 -1.69 15.47
N PHE A 99 -11.26 -2.40 14.70
CA PHE A 99 -9.88 -2.72 15.11
C PHE A 99 -9.09 -1.42 15.29
N HIS A 100 -8.42 -1.28 16.42
CA HIS A 100 -7.71 -0.06 16.78
C HIS A 100 -6.67 -0.38 17.87
N GLY A 101 -5.56 0.36 17.95
CA GLY A 101 -4.53 0.08 18.95
C GLY A 101 -3.66 -1.08 18.49
N THR A 102 -3.41 -2.06 19.37
CA THR A 102 -2.60 -3.24 19.03
C THR A 102 -3.45 -4.50 18.87
N GLY A 103 -3.07 -5.36 17.92
CA GLY A 103 -3.77 -6.61 17.71
C GLY A 103 -3.19 -7.48 16.60
N VAL A 104 -3.58 -8.75 16.63
CA VAL A 104 -3.20 -9.76 15.66
C VAL A 104 -4.39 -10.07 14.76
N TYR A 105 -4.13 -10.20 13.47
CA TYR A 105 -5.13 -10.60 12.48
C TYR A 105 -4.67 -11.85 11.77
N TYR A 106 -5.46 -12.91 11.90
CA TYR A 106 -5.25 -14.19 11.27
C TYR A 106 -6.14 -14.27 10.03
N TYR A 107 -5.50 -14.42 8.87
CA TYR A 107 -6.22 -14.66 7.63
C TYR A 107 -6.63 -16.13 7.57
N ASN A 108 -7.88 -16.40 7.21
CA ASN A 108 -8.41 -17.76 7.02
C ASN A 108 -7.67 -18.52 5.91
N THR A 109 -7.16 -17.78 4.91
CA THR A 109 -6.31 -18.32 3.85
C THR A 109 -4.89 -18.67 4.33
N GLY A 110 -4.54 -18.30 5.56
CA GLY A 110 -3.21 -18.40 6.14
C GLY A 110 -2.42 -17.09 6.07
N GLY A 111 -1.33 -17.03 6.81
CA GLY A 111 -0.61 -15.78 7.08
C GLY A 111 -1.24 -14.98 8.23
N MET A 112 -0.57 -13.92 8.63
CA MET A 112 -1.03 -13.05 9.71
C MET A 112 -0.46 -11.64 9.61
N TYR A 113 -1.09 -10.72 10.33
CA TYR A 113 -0.54 -9.40 10.64
C TYR A 113 -0.51 -9.19 12.15
N GLU A 114 0.61 -8.71 12.67
CA GLU A 114 0.82 -8.40 14.07
C GLU A 114 1.30 -6.94 14.18
N GLY A 115 0.52 -6.05 14.77
CA GLY A 115 0.96 -4.67 14.91
C GLY A 115 -0.13 -3.67 15.26
N GLU A 116 0.07 -2.45 14.77
CA GLU A 116 -0.75 -1.26 15.07
C GLU A 116 -1.92 -1.08 14.09
N TRP A 117 -3.04 -0.64 14.64
CA TRP A 117 -4.31 -0.53 13.94
C TRP A 117 -4.96 0.84 14.16
N ILE A 118 -5.48 1.41 13.08
CA ILE A 118 -6.34 2.58 13.12
C ILE A 118 -7.58 2.33 12.27
N ASP A 119 -8.74 2.32 12.91
CA ASP A 119 -10.05 2.20 12.25
C ASP A 119 -10.11 1.03 11.24
N SER A 120 -9.71 -0.16 11.69
CA SER A 120 -9.71 -1.42 10.92
C SER A 120 -8.73 -1.46 9.75
N LYS A 121 -7.67 -0.65 9.80
CA LYS A 121 -6.55 -0.70 8.87
C LYS A 121 -5.22 -0.82 9.61
N PHE A 122 -4.28 -1.55 9.03
CA PHE A 122 -2.88 -1.51 9.43
C PHE A 122 -2.36 -0.07 9.29
N ASP A 123 -1.98 0.55 10.39
CA ASP A 123 -1.50 1.93 10.40
C ASP A 123 -0.60 2.14 11.61
N GLY A 124 0.67 2.48 11.35
CA GLY A 124 1.75 2.40 12.34
C GLY A 124 2.74 1.28 12.01
N HIS A 125 3.37 0.66 13.01
CA HIS A 125 4.36 -0.39 12.81
C HIS A 125 3.76 -1.78 12.97
N GLY A 126 4.31 -2.74 12.23
CA GLY A 126 3.88 -4.13 12.37
C GLY A 126 4.67 -5.09 11.52
N VAL A 127 4.30 -6.35 11.67
CA VAL A 127 4.88 -7.50 10.97
C VAL A 127 3.77 -8.20 10.21
N GLN A 128 3.95 -8.35 8.90
CA GLN A 128 3.06 -9.13 8.06
C GLN A 128 3.79 -10.38 7.58
N THR A 129 3.15 -11.52 7.74
CA THR A 129 3.61 -12.81 7.21
C THR A 129 2.55 -13.33 6.26
N TRP A 130 2.96 -13.65 5.04
CA TRP A 130 2.09 -14.20 4.00
C TRP A 130 2.09 -15.74 4.03
N THR A 131 1.13 -16.33 3.34
CA THR A 131 0.94 -17.79 3.23
C THR A 131 2.12 -18.52 2.62
N ASP A 132 2.84 -17.86 1.72
CA ASP A 132 4.02 -18.36 1.01
C ASP A 132 5.29 -18.30 1.87
N GLY A 133 5.23 -17.75 3.08
CA GLY A 133 6.37 -17.54 3.97
C GLY A 133 7.08 -16.19 3.77
N SER A 134 6.68 -15.39 2.78
CA SER A 134 7.17 -14.02 2.63
C SER A 134 6.85 -13.21 3.90
N LYS A 135 7.69 -12.23 4.23
CA LYS A 135 7.56 -11.45 5.46
C LYS A 135 7.94 -9.99 5.25
N TYR A 136 7.14 -9.09 5.82
CA TYR A 136 7.44 -7.66 5.89
C TYR A 136 7.48 -7.21 7.34
N LYS A 137 8.50 -6.41 7.67
CA LYS A 137 8.67 -5.77 8.96
C LYS A 137 8.91 -4.28 8.72
N GLY A 138 8.01 -3.43 9.19
CA GLY A 138 8.19 -2.00 9.04
C GLY A 138 6.93 -1.21 9.30
N HIS A 139 6.86 -0.05 8.66
CA HIS A 139 5.76 0.87 8.83
C HIS A 139 4.66 0.65 7.78
N PHE A 140 3.43 0.90 8.19
CA PHE A 140 2.19 0.75 7.43
C PHE A 140 1.39 2.03 7.49
N LYS A 141 0.66 2.31 6.43
CA LYS A 141 -0.27 3.44 6.35
C LYS A 141 -1.50 3.02 5.57
N LYS A 142 -2.67 3.11 6.18
CA LYS A 142 -3.96 2.74 5.57
C LYS A 142 -3.96 1.34 4.92
N GLY A 143 -3.28 0.38 5.53
CA GLY A 143 -3.23 -1.02 5.07
C GLY A 143 -2.08 -1.36 4.10
N LEU A 144 -1.23 -0.39 3.73
CA LEU A 144 -0.14 -0.60 2.78
C LEU A 144 1.21 -0.33 3.44
N SER A 145 2.25 -1.05 3.04
CA SER A 145 3.63 -0.75 3.46
C SER A 145 4.02 0.67 3.04
N HIS A 146 4.65 1.39 3.97
CA HIS A 146 4.95 2.81 3.81
C HIS A 146 6.11 3.22 4.73
N GLY A 147 6.88 4.24 4.39
CA GLY A 147 8.00 4.68 5.22
C GLY A 147 9.19 3.74 5.06
N PHE A 148 9.72 3.17 6.14
CA PHE A 148 10.88 2.27 6.09
C PHE A 148 10.49 0.85 6.52
N GLY A 149 11.15 -0.14 5.92
CA GLY A 149 10.95 -1.53 6.31
C GLY A 149 11.78 -2.52 5.50
N ILE A 150 11.72 -3.77 5.92
CA ILE A 150 12.35 -4.91 5.26
C ILE A 150 11.26 -5.84 4.77
N TYR A 151 11.36 -6.25 3.51
CA TYR A 151 10.60 -7.33 2.91
C TYR A 151 11.55 -8.47 2.55
N GLN A 152 11.16 -9.69 2.86
CA GLN A 152 11.79 -10.91 2.41
C GLN A 152 10.75 -11.75 1.69
N ASP A 153 11.00 -12.13 0.44
CA ASP A 153 10.11 -13.04 -0.27
C ASP A 153 10.38 -14.51 0.10
N HIS A 154 9.48 -15.38 -0.34
CA HIS A 154 9.59 -16.84 -0.15
C HIS A 154 10.82 -17.47 -0.83
N ALA A 155 11.46 -16.76 -1.77
CA ALA A 155 12.68 -17.19 -2.44
C ALA A 155 13.96 -16.72 -1.72
N GLY A 156 13.84 -15.95 -0.64
CA GLY A 156 14.96 -15.44 0.14
C GLY A 156 15.55 -14.13 -0.38
N VAL A 157 14.94 -13.50 -1.40
CA VAL A 157 15.31 -12.15 -1.84
C VAL A 157 14.85 -11.15 -0.79
N LEU A 158 15.78 -10.32 -0.34
CA LEU A 158 15.53 -9.33 0.70
C LEU A 158 15.60 -7.93 0.10
N TYR A 159 14.59 -7.10 0.38
CA TYR A 159 14.62 -5.66 0.14
C TYR A 159 14.54 -4.90 1.47
N ALA A 160 15.49 -4.00 1.69
CA ALA A 160 15.55 -3.12 2.85
C ALA A 160 15.60 -1.67 2.36
N GLY A 161 14.61 -0.85 2.70
CA GLY A 161 14.59 0.53 2.23
C GLY A 161 13.28 1.26 2.43
N GLU A 162 13.06 2.26 1.58
CA GLU A 162 11.87 3.10 1.57
C GLU A 162 10.69 2.45 0.83
N TRP A 163 9.49 2.74 1.32
CA TRP A 163 8.23 2.20 0.84
C TRP A 163 7.20 3.31 0.68
N VAL A 164 6.47 3.27 -0.43
CA VAL A 164 5.34 4.17 -0.68
C VAL A 164 4.19 3.37 -1.27
N ASN A 165 3.09 3.30 -0.52
CA ASN A 165 1.81 2.71 -0.96
C ASN A 165 1.97 1.27 -1.46
N GLY A 166 2.71 0.43 -0.73
CA GLY A 166 2.88 -0.98 -1.08
C GLY A 166 4.06 -1.26 -2.00
N GLN A 167 4.79 -0.24 -2.50
CA GLN A 167 5.87 -0.41 -3.46
C GLN A 167 7.19 0.12 -2.90
N SER A 168 8.30 -0.54 -3.24
CA SER A 168 9.63 -0.01 -2.98
C SER A 168 9.82 1.31 -3.75
N HIS A 169 10.42 2.28 -3.05
CA HIS A 169 10.61 3.64 -3.54
C HIS A 169 11.87 4.24 -2.91
N GLY A 170 12.27 5.45 -3.30
CA GLY A 170 13.34 6.18 -2.63
C GLY A 170 14.67 5.43 -2.69
N TYR A 171 15.34 5.27 -1.56
CA TYR A 171 16.60 4.52 -1.46
C TYR A 171 16.40 3.17 -0.79
N GLY A 172 17.11 2.15 -1.29
CA GLY A 172 17.09 0.82 -0.70
C GLY A 172 18.21 -0.09 -1.16
N MET A 173 18.30 -1.22 -0.49
CA MET A 173 19.20 -2.32 -0.77
C MET A 173 18.38 -3.57 -1.07
N GLN A 174 18.71 -4.27 -2.16
CA GLN A 174 18.16 -5.58 -2.49
C GLN A 174 19.27 -6.61 -2.55
N THR A 175 19.17 -7.65 -1.72
CA THR A 175 20.10 -8.78 -1.67
C THR A 175 19.39 -10.00 -2.24
N TYR A 176 20.06 -10.70 -3.16
CA TYR A 176 19.55 -11.90 -3.79
C TYR A 176 20.16 -13.15 -3.12
N GLU A 177 19.50 -14.29 -3.26
CA GLU A 177 19.95 -15.58 -2.71
C GLU A 177 21.36 -15.97 -3.19
N ASP A 178 21.69 -15.59 -4.43
CA ASP A 178 22.97 -15.89 -5.06
C ASP A 178 24.14 -15.03 -4.55
N GLY A 179 23.87 -14.13 -3.59
CA GLY A 179 24.82 -13.21 -2.98
C GLY A 179 25.01 -11.90 -3.75
N SER A 180 24.36 -11.72 -4.90
CA SER A 180 24.35 -10.43 -5.58
C SER A 180 23.57 -9.39 -4.78
N CYS A 181 23.92 -8.12 -4.96
CA CYS A 181 23.33 -7.02 -4.22
C CYS A 181 23.20 -5.77 -5.09
N TYR A 182 22.06 -5.10 -4.99
CA TYR A 182 21.86 -3.76 -5.53
C TYR A 182 21.64 -2.78 -4.38
N VAL A 183 22.35 -1.65 -4.42
CA VAL A 183 22.10 -0.52 -3.54
C VAL A 183 21.84 0.69 -4.42
N GLY A 184 20.69 1.33 -4.26
CA GLY A 184 20.41 2.54 -4.99
C GLY A 184 18.98 3.03 -4.91
N GLN A 185 18.63 3.83 -5.90
CA GLN A 185 17.31 4.41 -6.01
C GLN A 185 16.29 3.41 -6.58
N TYR A 186 15.05 3.56 -6.13
CA TYR A 186 13.88 2.78 -6.52
C TYR A 186 12.72 3.71 -6.86
N LYS A 187 11.92 3.30 -7.84
CA LYS A 187 10.67 3.95 -8.19
C LYS A 187 9.64 2.90 -8.59
N CYS A 188 8.55 2.85 -7.84
CA CYS A 188 7.40 1.98 -8.11
C CYS A 188 7.78 0.50 -8.26
N GLY A 189 8.60 -0.03 -7.34
CA GLY A 189 9.02 -1.43 -7.38
C GLY A 189 10.30 -1.70 -8.18
N LEU A 190 10.79 -0.74 -8.98
CA LEU A 190 11.89 -0.96 -9.92
C LEU A 190 13.12 -0.14 -9.58
N LYS A 191 14.31 -0.69 -9.87
CA LYS A 191 15.58 0.06 -9.83
C LYS A 191 15.49 1.25 -10.78
N HIS A 192 15.88 2.41 -10.30
CA HIS A 192 15.74 3.67 -11.03
C HIS A 192 16.82 4.65 -10.60
N GLY A 193 17.16 5.63 -11.42
CA GLY A 193 18.10 6.68 -11.05
C GLY A 193 19.51 6.13 -10.77
N SER A 194 20.20 6.65 -9.76
CA SER A 194 21.58 6.22 -9.45
C SER A 194 21.59 4.97 -8.56
N GLY A 195 22.48 4.02 -8.86
CA GLY A 195 22.64 2.79 -8.09
C GLY A 195 23.92 2.04 -8.43
N HIS A 196 24.34 1.14 -7.54
CA HIS A 196 25.40 0.19 -7.83
C HIS A 196 24.96 -1.24 -7.57
N PHE A 197 25.40 -2.14 -8.43
CA PHE A 197 25.10 -3.56 -8.40
C PHE A 197 26.41 -4.34 -8.27
N GLN A 198 26.47 -5.25 -7.32
CA GLN A 198 27.52 -6.24 -7.18
C GLN A 198 26.96 -7.60 -7.61
N PHE A 199 27.58 -8.17 -8.65
CA PHE A 199 27.18 -9.46 -9.21
C PHE A 199 27.87 -10.59 -8.46
N ARG A 200 27.23 -11.77 -8.43
CA ARG A 200 27.78 -12.99 -7.81
C ARG A 200 29.17 -13.35 -8.30
N ASN A 201 29.46 -13.10 -9.58
CA ASN A 201 30.77 -13.38 -10.17
C ASN A 201 31.88 -12.41 -9.74
N GLY A 202 31.59 -11.42 -8.89
CA GLY A 202 32.51 -10.37 -8.45
C GLY A 202 32.53 -9.14 -9.36
N GLY A 203 31.80 -9.16 -10.48
CA GLY A 203 31.60 -7.98 -11.31
C GLY A 203 30.83 -6.90 -10.55
N THR A 204 31.00 -5.64 -10.94
CA THR A 204 30.24 -4.52 -10.38
C THR A 204 29.79 -3.58 -11.48
N HIS A 205 28.62 -2.98 -11.30
CA HIS A 205 28.15 -1.87 -12.14
C HIS A 205 27.74 -0.71 -11.24
N GLY A 206 28.36 0.45 -11.41
CA GLY A 206 27.94 1.70 -10.77
C GLY A 206 27.50 2.69 -11.84
N GLY A 207 26.27 3.20 -11.74
CA GLY A 207 25.76 4.14 -12.74
C GLY A 207 24.27 4.38 -12.62
N GLU A 208 23.67 4.67 -13.75
CA GLU A 208 22.25 4.99 -13.88
C GLU A 208 21.41 3.74 -14.23
N TYR A 209 20.16 3.78 -13.79
CA TYR A 209 19.16 2.74 -13.98
C TYR A 209 17.82 3.34 -14.40
N PHE A 210 17.10 2.64 -15.26
CA PHE A 210 15.75 2.97 -15.66
C PHE A 210 14.92 1.70 -15.78
N ALA A 211 13.72 1.70 -15.19
CA ALA A 211 12.78 0.58 -15.21
C ALA A 211 13.42 -0.80 -14.91
N GLY A 212 14.31 -0.86 -13.92
CA GLY A 212 14.97 -2.10 -13.49
C GLY A 212 16.27 -2.45 -14.22
N LYS A 213 16.64 -1.71 -15.28
CA LYS A 213 17.77 -2.02 -16.15
C LYS A 213 18.87 -0.96 -16.08
N MET A 214 20.11 -1.35 -16.39
CA MET A 214 21.22 -0.41 -16.57
C MET A 214 20.90 0.50 -17.76
N HIS A 215 20.96 1.81 -17.56
CA HIS A 215 20.54 2.81 -18.54
C HIS A 215 21.33 4.11 -18.31
N GLY A 216 21.54 4.94 -19.33
CA GLY A 216 22.26 6.21 -19.17
C GLY A 216 23.76 5.98 -19.06
N PHE A 217 24.45 6.65 -18.14
CA PHE A 217 25.91 6.51 -17.99
C PHE A 217 26.30 5.61 -16.82
N GLY A 218 27.36 4.82 -16.99
CA GLY A 218 27.81 3.92 -15.93
C GLY A 218 29.15 3.25 -16.20
N VAL A 219 29.77 2.79 -15.12
CA VAL A 219 31.02 2.01 -15.15
C VAL A 219 30.71 0.58 -14.75
N TYR A 220 31.08 -0.37 -15.61
CA TYR A 220 31.07 -1.79 -15.31
C TYR A 220 32.49 -2.29 -15.11
N ARG A 221 32.76 -2.93 -13.98
CA ARG A 221 34.02 -3.62 -13.71
C ARG A 221 33.76 -5.12 -13.76
N TYR A 222 34.41 -5.80 -14.69
CA TYR A 222 34.36 -7.23 -14.83
C TYR A 222 35.20 -7.92 -13.76
N SER A 223 34.88 -9.16 -13.43
CA SER A 223 35.60 -9.95 -12.44
C SER A 223 37.05 -10.25 -12.82
N ASN A 224 37.36 -10.24 -14.12
CA ASN A 224 38.73 -10.35 -14.66
C ASN A 224 39.53 -9.03 -14.56
N GLY A 225 38.96 -7.98 -13.97
CA GLY A 225 39.59 -6.66 -13.80
C GLY A 225 39.42 -5.71 -14.98
N GLN A 226 38.86 -6.15 -16.11
CA GLN A 226 38.50 -5.24 -17.20
C GLN A 226 37.44 -4.23 -16.72
N ARG A 227 37.43 -3.04 -17.28
CA ARG A 227 36.36 -2.07 -17.03
C ARG A 227 35.84 -1.45 -18.31
N TYR A 228 34.53 -1.26 -18.38
CA TYR A 228 33.84 -0.48 -19.39
C TYR A 228 33.32 0.81 -18.77
N GLU A 229 33.55 1.93 -19.45
CA GLU A 229 33.10 3.27 -19.08
C GLU A 229 32.36 3.87 -20.28
N GLY A 230 31.04 4.02 -20.19
CA GLY A 230 30.27 4.54 -21.31
C GLY A 230 28.77 4.57 -21.05
N ALA A 231 28.02 4.58 -22.16
CA ALA A 231 26.57 4.63 -22.13
C ALA A 231 25.93 3.23 -22.16
N TRP A 232 24.73 3.16 -21.60
CA TRP A 232 23.93 1.97 -21.39
C TRP A 232 22.51 2.24 -21.87
N CYS A 233 21.89 1.26 -22.50
CA CYS A 233 20.47 1.30 -22.82
C CYS A 233 19.89 -0.10 -22.63
N GLU A 234 18.82 -0.19 -21.83
CA GLU A 234 18.08 -1.44 -21.61
C GLU A 234 18.95 -2.64 -21.18
N GLY A 235 20.03 -2.37 -20.42
CA GLY A 235 20.96 -3.39 -19.94
C GLY A 235 22.18 -3.63 -20.84
N ASN A 236 22.17 -3.11 -22.07
CA ASN A 236 23.24 -3.31 -23.04
C ASN A 236 24.17 -2.10 -23.11
N ARG A 237 25.45 -2.35 -23.36
CA ARG A 237 26.42 -1.30 -23.74
C ARG A 237 25.96 -0.67 -25.05
N LYS A 238 25.86 0.65 -25.09
CA LYS A 238 25.44 1.40 -26.28
C LYS A 238 26.28 2.66 -26.45
N GLY A 239 26.46 3.07 -27.70
CA GLY A 239 27.13 4.31 -28.04
C GLY A 239 28.63 4.29 -27.71
N LEU A 240 29.23 5.47 -27.57
CA LEU A 240 30.66 5.59 -27.34
C LEU A 240 31.02 5.17 -25.92
N GLY A 241 32.07 4.35 -25.81
CA GLY A 241 32.61 3.89 -24.54
C GLY A 241 34.06 3.45 -24.62
N MET A 242 34.71 3.43 -23.46
CA MET A 242 36.10 3.02 -23.28
C MET A 242 36.16 1.72 -22.48
N CYS A 243 36.87 0.72 -22.99
CA CYS A 243 37.18 -0.51 -22.30
C CYS A 243 38.67 -0.55 -21.96
N SER A 244 39.05 -0.64 -20.69
CA SER A 244 40.46 -0.82 -20.31
C SER A 244 40.71 -2.21 -19.76
N SER A 245 41.79 -2.84 -20.25
CA SER A 245 42.32 -4.11 -19.75
C SER A 245 43.30 -3.88 -18.60
N THR A 246 43.48 -4.88 -17.73
CA THR A 246 44.49 -4.87 -16.66
C THR A 246 45.93 -4.95 -17.18
N TYR A 247 46.13 -5.48 -18.41
CA TYR A 247 47.44 -5.75 -18.98
C TYR A 247 47.63 -5.18 -20.40
N GLY A 248 46.79 -4.25 -20.85
CA GLY A 248 46.86 -3.72 -22.21
C GLY A 248 46.28 -2.32 -22.36
N GLU A 249 46.56 -1.71 -23.51
CA GLU A 249 46.07 -0.38 -23.87
C GLU A 249 44.54 -0.33 -23.86
N PRO A 250 43.94 0.77 -23.37
CA PRO A 250 42.50 0.94 -23.41
C PRO A 250 41.98 0.95 -24.85
N GLN A 251 40.99 0.11 -25.12
CA GLN A 251 40.26 0.08 -26.37
C GLN A 251 39.06 1.03 -26.28
N SER A 252 38.78 1.74 -27.36
CA SER A 252 37.66 2.67 -27.43
C SER A 252 36.92 2.51 -28.75
N GLY A 253 35.61 2.78 -28.75
CA GLY A 253 34.82 2.73 -29.97
C GLY A 253 33.32 2.86 -29.74
N LEU A 254 32.57 2.65 -30.81
CA LEU A 254 31.12 2.65 -30.81
C LEU A 254 30.62 1.24 -30.48
N TRP A 255 29.72 1.15 -29.51
CA TRP A 255 29.11 -0.11 -29.07
C TRP A 255 27.66 -0.17 -29.54
N ASP A 256 27.31 -1.25 -30.23
CA ASP A 256 25.92 -1.61 -30.54
C ASP A 256 25.67 -3.07 -30.15
N ASP A 257 24.89 -3.29 -29.09
CA ASP A 257 24.52 -4.62 -28.58
C ASP A 257 25.69 -5.61 -28.49
N GLU A 258 26.69 -5.25 -27.66
CA GLU A 258 27.91 -6.00 -27.34
C GLU A 258 29.03 -6.02 -28.39
N PHE A 259 28.74 -5.70 -29.65
CA PHE A 259 29.77 -5.59 -30.67
C PHE A 259 30.46 -4.24 -30.58
N LEU A 260 31.80 -4.28 -30.46
CA LEU A 260 32.64 -3.13 -30.68
C LEU A 260 32.78 -2.97 -32.20
N GLU A 261 32.13 -1.98 -32.79
CA GLU A 261 32.51 -1.54 -34.12
C GLU A 261 33.86 -0.82 -33.99
N ILE A 262 34.94 -1.56 -34.22
CA ILE A 262 36.25 -0.98 -34.53
C ILE A 262 36.17 -0.46 -35.97
N SER A 263 35.29 0.50 -36.23
CA SER A 263 35.36 1.22 -37.49
C SER A 263 36.65 2.03 -37.44
N SER A 264 37.67 1.64 -38.22
CA SER A 264 38.45 2.66 -38.91
C SER A 264 37.40 3.57 -39.54
N PHE A 265 37.22 4.78 -39.00
CA PHE A 265 36.06 5.65 -39.20
C PHE A 265 35.85 6.07 -40.67
N ALA A 266 35.42 5.13 -41.49
CA ALA A 266 35.00 5.27 -42.87
C ALA A 266 33.57 4.68 -42.96
N VAL A 267 32.63 5.36 -42.32
CA VAL A 267 31.20 5.14 -42.58
C VAL A 267 30.82 6.09 -43.71
N ASN A 268 30.32 5.50 -44.80
CA ASN A 268 29.88 6.19 -46.00
C ASN A 268 28.92 7.35 -45.69
N ASN A 269 29.24 8.53 -46.21
CA ASN A 269 28.35 9.67 -46.47
C ASN A 269 27.37 10.06 -45.34
N THR A 270 27.87 10.63 -44.25
CA THR A 270 27.49 11.98 -43.76
C THR A 270 28.27 12.33 -42.49
N ARG A 271 29.07 13.40 -42.56
CA ARG A 271 29.88 14.03 -41.48
C ARG A 271 30.90 13.12 -40.80
N VAL A 272 32.13 13.17 -41.33
CA VAL A 272 33.34 12.72 -40.62
C VAL A 272 33.51 13.62 -39.39
N LEU A 273 33.29 13.08 -38.19
CA LEU A 273 33.88 13.67 -37.00
C LEU A 273 35.40 13.50 -37.16
N ASP A 274 36.15 14.60 -37.14
CA ASP A 274 37.60 14.54 -37.16
C ASP A 274 38.09 13.72 -35.95
N ALA A 275 39.23 13.03 -36.07
CA ALA A 275 39.77 12.17 -35.01
C ALA A 275 39.88 12.90 -33.66
N VAL A 276 40.15 14.21 -33.69
CA VAL A 276 40.15 15.08 -32.50
C VAL A 276 38.77 15.19 -31.86
N GLN A 277 37.71 15.40 -32.65
CA GLN A 277 36.33 15.52 -32.16
C GLN A 277 35.83 14.20 -31.57
N THR A 278 36.18 13.07 -32.20
CA THR A 278 35.86 11.74 -31.69
C THR A 278 36.56 11.47 -30.36
N ASN A 279 37.85 11.80 -30.24
CA ASN A 279 38.60 11.66 -28.99
C ASN A 279 38.03 12.54 -27.86
N GLN A 280 37.64 13.78 -28.16
CA GLN A 280 36.99 14.66 -27.19
C GLN A 280 35.65 14.10 -26.70
N LEU A 281 34.83 13.59 -27.63
CA LEU A 281 33.54 13.00 -27.29
C LEU A 281 33.70 11.72 -26.47
N LEU A 282 34.68 10.90 -26.79
CA LEU A 282 34.95 9.66 -26.06
C LEU A 282 35.44 9.94 -24.62
N LEU A 283 36.28 10.97 -24.46
CA LEU A 283 36.69 11.46 -23.14
C LEU A 283 35.48 11.97 -22.34
N PHE A 284 34.58 12.73 -22.97
CA PHE A 284 33.34 13.19 -22.34
C PHE A 284 32.47 12.03 -21.84
N HIS A 285 32.25 11.01 -22.67
CA HIS A 285 31.47 9.82 -22.30
C HIS A 285 32.11 9.05 -21.13
N SER A 286 33.44 8.84 -21.17
CA SER A 286 34.18 8.21 -20.07
C SER A 286 34.08 9.02 -18.77
N GLN A 287 34.20 10.35 -18.84
CA GLN A 287 34.05 11.21 -17.67
C GLN A 287 32.62 11.18 -17.12
N ALA A 288 31.60 11.25 -17.98
CA ALA A 288 30.20 11.15 -17.59
C ALA A 288 29.89 9.81 -16.90
N ALA A 289 30.40 8.70 -17.45
CA ALA A 289 30.31 7.38 -16.85
C ALA A 289 30.94 7.33 -15.45
N ARG A 290 32.15 7.88 -15.28
CA ARG A 290 32.82 7.93 -13.98
C ARG A 290 32.06 8.77 -12.97
N THR A 291 31.53 9.93 -13.36
CA THR A 291 30.72 10.79 -12.50
C THR A 291 29.42 10.08 -12.09
N ALA A 292 28.75 9.40 -13.02
CA ALA A 292 27.55 8.61 -12.71
C ALA A 292 27.86 7.47 -11.74
N ALA A 293 28.99 6.78 -11.93
CA ALA A 293 29.45 5.73 -11.02
C ALA A 293 29.78 6.29 -9.62
N GLU A 294 30.51 7.41 -9.53
CA GLU A 294 30.82 8.06 -8.26
C GLU A 294 29.55 8.44 -7.49
N LYS A 295 28.57 9.02 -8.19
CA LYS A 295 27.25 9.32 -7.61
C LYS A 295 26.53 8.05 -7.13
N ALA A 296 26.65 6.95 -7.86
CA ALA A 296 26.09 5.66 -7.48
C ALA A 296 26.75 5.01 -6.24
N TYR A 297 28.02 5.30 -5.97
CA TYR A 297 28.69 4.85 -4.74
C TYR A 297 28.41 5.77 -3.54
N ASN A 298 28.15 7.06 -3.79
CA ASN A 298 27.86 8.07 -2.76
C ASN A 298 26.36 8.19 -2.43
N ILE A 299 25.63 7.08 -2.44
CA ILE A 299 24.18 7.04 -2.17
C ILE A 299 23.93 7.12 -0.65
N PRO A 300 22.90 7.86 -0.20
CA PRO A 300 22.51 7.90 1.20
C PRO A 300 22.26 6.51 1.78
N ARG A 301 22.84 6.24 2.94
CA ARG A 301 22.60 4.99 3.67
C ARG A 301 21.26 5.05 4.36
N VAL A 302 20.45 4.01 4.18
CA VAL A 302 19.13 3.87 4.84
C VAL A 302 19.13 2.87 5.99
N ASP A 303 20.29 2.26 6.29
CA ASP A 303 20.44 1.20 7.30
C ASP A 303 19.83 1.61 8.66
N ASP A 304 20.17 2.81 9.16
CA ASP A 304 19.69 3.29 10.45
C ASP A 304 18.17 3.51 10.48
N MET A 305 17.59 4.01 9.38
CA MET A 305 16.15 4.23 9.28
C MET A 305 15.38 2.91 9.19
N VAL A 306 15.90 1.96 8.41
CA VAL A 306 15.36 0.61 8.31
C VAL A 306 15.47 -0.11 9.66
N ASN A 307 16.62 -0.08 10.32
CA ASN A 307 16.83 -0.73 11.62
C ASN A 307 15.87 -0.18 12.67
N ARG A 308 15.66 1.14 12.73
CA ARG A 308 14.67 1.74 13.64
C ARG A 308 13.24 1.26 13.34
N ALA A 309 12.86 1.21 12.07
CA ALA A 309 11.52 0.76 11.67
C ALA A 309 11.30 -0.73 11.96
N VAL A 310 12.32 -1.57 11.78
CA VAL A 310 12.26 -3.01 12.12
C VAL A 310 12.12 -3.21 13.62
N VAL A 311 12.93 -2.51 14.44
CA VAL A 311 12.80 -2.59 15.90
C VAL A 311 11.42 -2.12 16.36
N ALA A 312 10.89 -1.03 15.80
CA ALA A 312 9.55 -0.56 16.11
C ALA A 312 8.46 -1.57 15.69
N ALA A 313 8.61 -2.21 14.53
CA ALA A 313 7.71 -3.26 14.06
C ALA A 313 7.73 -4.50 14.97
N GLU A 314 8.90 -4.93 15.43
CA GLU A 314 9.02 -6.06 16.35
C GLU A 314 8.42 -5.74 17.72
N ASN A 315 8.62 -4.53 18.23
CA ASN A 315 7.97 -4.07 19.47
C ASN A 315 6.44 -4.02 19.32
N ALA A 316 5.93 -3.53 18.20
CA ALA A 316 4.49 -3.49 17.91
C ALA A 316 3.90 -4.90 17.79
N ALA A 317 4.59 -5.83 17.13
CA ALA A 317 4.17 -7.23 17.03
C ALA A 317 4.17 -7.91 18.40
N ASN A 318 5.18 -7.69 19.24
CA ASN A 318 5.21 -8.21 20.62
C ASN A 318 4.05 -7.67 21.46
N ALA A 319 3.74 -6.37 21.34
CA ALA A 319 2.58 -5.77 22.02
C ALA A 319 1.25 -6.36 21.52
N ALA A 320 1.12 -6.55 20.20
CA ALA A 320 -0.03 -7.19 19.59
C ALA A 320 -0.23 -8.64 20.10
N ALA A 321 0.84 -9.43 20.20
CA ALA A 321 0.78 -10.79 20.74
C ALA A 321 0.32 -10.82 22.21
N ILE A 322 0.77 -9.86 23.03
CA ILE A 322 0.29 -9.70 24.41
C ILE A 322 -1.21 -9.36 24.43
N ALA A 323 -1.66 -8.41 23.59
CA ALA A 323 -3.06 -8.03 23.48
C ALA A 323 -3.94 -9.21 23.01
N SER A 324 -3.46 -10.00 22.05
CA SER A 324 -4.06 -11.25 21.58
C SER A 324 -4.32 -12.21 22.74
N SER A 325 -3.27 -12.51 23.51
CA SER A 325 -3.33 -13.44 24.64
C SER A 325 -4.32 -12.96 25.72
N MET A 326 -4.31 -11.66 26.03
CA MET A 326 -5.27 -11.08 26.97
C MET A 326 -6.71 -11.14 26.44
N ALA A 327 -6.92 -10.88 25.15
CA ALA A 327 -8.24 -10.98 24.54
C ALA A 327 -8.81 -12.40 24.61
N ILE A 328 -7.99 -13.42 24.34
CA ILE A 328 -8.38 -14.84 24.47
C ILE A 328 -8.73 -15.17 25.93
N GLN A 329 -7.91 -14.75 26.88
CA GLN A 329 -8.16 -15.00 28.31
C GLN A 329 -9.47 -14.37 28.79
N MET A 330 -9.77 -13.14 28.35
CA MET A 330 -11.03 -12.46 28.67
C MET A 330 -12.23 -13.22 28.07
N GLU A 331 -12.14 -13.66 26.82
CA GLU A 331 -13.21 -14.42 26.18
C GLU A 331 -13.47 -15.77 26.89
N GLN A 332 -12.40 -16.47 27.28
CA GLN A 332 -12.53 -17.70 28.07
C GLN A 332 -13.24 -17.42 29.38
N ARG A 333 -12.81 -16.39 30.13
CA ARG A 333 -13.42 -16.00 31.41
C ARG A 333 -14.91 -15.69 31.27
N ASP A 334 -15.31 -14.95 30.25
CA ASP A 334 -16.72 -14.62 30.02
C ASP A 334 -17.56 -15.87 29.72
N ARG A 335 -17.01 -16.86 28.99
CA ARG A 335 -17.67 -18.16 28.77
C ARG A 335 -17.90 -18.93 30.07
N TRP A 336 -16.94 -18.95 30.98
CA TRP A 336 -17.10 -19.62 32.28
C TRP A 336 -18.20 -18.99 33.13
N VAL A 337 -18.28 -17.64 33.15
CA VAL A 337 -19.31 -16.92 33.91
C VAL A 337 -20.72 -17.18 33.36
N GLU A 338 -20.89 -17.35 32.05
CA GLU A 338 -22.20 -17.69 31.46
C GLU A 338 -22.65 -19.12 31.79
N HIS A 339 -21.72 -20.07 31.93
CA HIS A 339 -22.03 -21.47 32.29
C HIS A 339 -22.35 -21.67 33.78
N ASP A 340 -21.93 -20.77 34.67
CA ASP A 340 -22.17 -20.84 36.13
C ASP A 340 -23.44 -20.08 36.59
N LEU A 341 -24.31 -19.65 35.67
CA LEU A 341 -25.61 -19.12 36.06
C LEU A 341 -26.47 -20.28 36.63
N PRO A 342 -26.89 -20.24 37.90
CA PRO A 342 -27.65 -21.33 38.50
C PRO A 342 -28.93 -21.55 37.70
N MET A 343 -29.19 -22.80 37.31
CA MET A 343 -30.51 -23.21 36.82
C MET A 343 -31.54 -22.69 37.82
N GLN A 344 -32.37 -21.74 37.38
CA GLN A 344 -33.54 -21.35 38.13
C GLN A 344 -34.39 -22.62 38.28
N MET A 345 -34.45 -23.15 39.50
CA MET A 345 -35.45 -24.14 39.88
C MET A 345 -36.81 -23.50 39.64
N VAL A 346 -37.54 -24.02 38.65
CA VAL A 346 -38.96 -23.79 38.44
C VAL A 346 -39.70 -25.03 38.91
#